data_AF-A0A7U9PY70-F1
#
_entry.id   AF-A0A7U9PY70-F1
#
_cell.length_a   1.000
_cell.length_b   1.000
_cell.length_c   1.000
_cell.angle_alpha   90.00
_cell.angle_beta   90.00
_cell.angle_gamma   90.00
#
_symmetry.space_group_name_H-M   'P 1'
#
loop_
_entity.id
_entity.type
_entity.pdbx_description
1 polymer ?
#
loop_
_entity_poly.entity_id
_entity_poly.type
_entity_poly.pdbx_seq_one_letter_code
_entity_poly.pdbx_strand_id
1 'polypeptide(L)'
;MLASRLRVAAVATACAAVLTSVAACGAVDKAVDKAVDEQIGQDVEKEMKKYEETAYQVTYEVTGGAVDSIAYDDASHKGSVEVPAADGKAPKLPWRKTVTLKGSAAPTVVAVVAEGGGEVTCSVTYQGRKLTKRTAKGGFETAQCVAMSPLK
;
A
#
# COMPACT_ATOMS: atom_id res chain seq x y z
N MET A 1 17.29 -26.46 -54.71
CA MET A 1 18.40 -26.59 -53.74
C MET A 1 17.82 -26.92 -52.38
N LEU A 2 18.21 -28.08 -51.84
CA LEU A 2 18.18 -28.59 -50.46
C LEU A 2 17.13 -27.99 -49.48
N ALA A 3 16.06 -28.70 -49.11
CA ALA A 3 16.04 -29.76 -48.11
C ALA A 3 16.69 -29.35 -46.77
N SER A 4 15.97 -28.56 -45.96
CA SER A 4 16.31 -28.39 -44.54
C SER A 4 15.57 -29.45 -43.73
N ARG A 5 16.35 -30.45 -43.29
CA ARG A 5 15.91 -31.70 -42.70
C ARG A 5 15.40 -31.49 -41.28
N LEU A 6 14.24 -32.08 -40.98
CA LEU A 6 13.77 -32.39 -39.64
C LEU A 6 14.93 -32.97 -38.80
N ARG A 7 15.21 -32.34 -37.66
CA ARG A 7 15.87 -32.98 -36.53
C ARG A 7 15.01 -32.74 -35.29
N VAL A 8 14.02 -33.61 -35.14
CA VAL A 8 13.33 -33.85 -33.88
C VAL A 8 14.34 -34.54 -32.98
N ALA A 9 14.98 -33.77 -32.10
CA ALA A 9 15.82 -34.31 -31.04
C ALA A 9 14.93 -34.56 -29.82
N ALA A 10 14.62 -35.83 -29.59
CA ALA A 10 14.03 -36.30 -28.35
C ALA A 10 15.01 -36.04 -27.20
N VAL A 11 14.69 -35.12 -26.30
CA VAL A 11 15.34 -35.00 -24.99
C VAL A 11 14.37 -35.52 -23.96
N ALA A 12 14.60 -36.76 -23.54
CA ALA A 12 13.99 -37.34 -22.37
C ALA A 12 14.67 -36.73 -21.13
N THR A 13 13.95 -35.90 -20.40
CA THR A 13 14.25 -35.59 -19.00
C THR A 13 12.93 -35.62 -18.23
N ALA A 14 12.56 -36.82 -17.75
CA ALA A 14 11.69 -36.96 -16.58
C ALA A 14 12.56 -36.62 -15.36
N CYS A 15 12.18 -35.74 -14.43
CA CYS A 15 10.94 -35.66 -13.66
C CYS A 15 10.46 -34.20 -13.54
N ALA A 16 9.18 -33.80 -13.56
CA ALA A 16 7.87 -34.40 -13.82
C ALA A 16 6.91 -33.17 -13.92
N ALA A 17 5.95 -33.02 -14.82
CA ALA A 17 5.33 -33.82 -15.88
C ALA A 17 4.66 -32.78 -16.83
N VAL A 18 4.51 -32.90 -18.15
CA VAL A 18 4.45 -34.00 -19.13
C VAL A 18 4.97 -33.42 -20.47
N LEU A 19 5.80 -34.17 -21.20
CA LEU A 19 6.19 -33.90 -22.59
C LEU A 19 5.68 -35.03 -23.48
N THR A 20 4.75 -34.79 -24.41
CA THR A 20 4.67 -35.53 -25.70
C THR A 20 3.90 -34.73 -26.75
N SER A 21 4.57 -34.50 -27.88
CA SER A 21 3.98 -34.01 -29.13
C SER A 21 3.19 -35.11 -29.81
N VAL A 22 1.85 -35.10 -29.76
CA VAL A 22 0.96 -35.79 -30.71
C VAL A 22 -0.30 -34.93 -30.91
N ALA A 23 -0.69 -34.77 -32.16
CA ALA A 23 -1.90 -34.10 -32.61
C ALA A 23 -3.17 -34.67 -31.93
N ALA A 24 -3.60 -34.01 -30.85
CA ALA A 24 -4.95 -34.04 -30.31
C ALA A 24 -5.28 -32.62 -29.86
N CYS A 25 -5.55 -31.75 -30.85
CA CYS A 25 -5.85 -30.33 -30.65
C CYS A 25 -6.92 -30.15 -29.57
N GLY A 26 -6.55 -29.50 -28.45
CA GLY A 26 -7.50 -28.98 -27.48
C GLY A 26 -7.48 -29.59 -26.08
N ALA A 27 -6.94 -30.78 -25.83
CA ALA A 27 -6.88 -31.34 -24.47
C ALA A 27 -5.54 -31.07 -23.76
N VAL A 28 -4.43 -31.17 -24.49
CA VAL A 28 -3.09 -30.82 -23.98
C VAL A 28 -2.95 -29.31 -23.85
N ASP A 29 -3.45 -28.54 -24.83
CA ASP A 29 -3.46 -27.07 -24.76
C ASP A 29 -4.19 -26.59 -23.49
N LYS A 30 -5.39 -27.14 -23.22
CA LYS A 30 -6.14 -26.83 -21.99
C LYS A 30 -5.42 -27.21 -20.69
N ALA A 31 -4.66 -28.30 -20.70
CA ALA A 31 -3.91 -28.72 -19.52
C ALA A 31 -2.70 -27.82 -19.26
N VAL A 32 -2.02 -27.37 -20.32
CA VAL A 32 -0.92 -26.41 -20.24
C VAL A 32 -1.44 -25.03 -19.85
N ASP A 33 -2.52 -24.55 -20.47
CA ASP A 33 -3.15 -23.27 -20.13
C ASP A 33 -3.56 -23.25 -18.65
N LYS A 34 -4.21 -24.32 -18.17
CA LYS A 34 -4.60 -24.45 -16.76
C LYS A 34 -3.39 -24.43 -15.82
N ALA A 35 -2.32 -25.14 -16.14
CA ALA A 35 -1.11 -25.17 -15.30
C ALA A 35 -0.40 -23.81 -15.27
N VAL A 36 -0.37 -23.09 -16.40
CA VAL A 36 0.16 -21.73 -16.49
C VAL A 36 -0.71 -20.76 -15.67
N ASP A 37 -2.03 -20.84 -15.77
CA ASP A 37 -2.96 -20.01 -14.99
C ASP A 37 -2.82 -20.26 -13.47
N GLU A 38 -2.70 -21.52 -13.05
CA GLU A 38 -2.46 -21.88 -11.64
C GLU A 38 -1.11 -21.33 -11.13
N GLN A 39 -0.05 -21.44 -11.92
CA GLN A 39 1.27 -20.91 -11.57
C GLN A 39 1.25 -19.38 -11.50
N ILE A 40 0.64 -18.70 -12.47
CA ILE A 40 0.47 -17.24 -12.45
C ILE A 40 -0.31 -16.82 -11.20
N GLY A 41 -1.37 -17.56 -10.85
CA GLY A 41 -2.14 -17.30 -9.63
C GLY A 41 -1.28 -17.36 -8.37
N GLN A 42 -0.45 -18.40 -8.24
CA GLN A 42 0.48 -18.56 -7.12
C GLN A 42 1.54 -17.47 -7.06
N ASP A 43 2.10 -17.09 -8.21
CA ASP A 43 3.13 -16.05 -8.30
C ASP A 43 2.56 -14.67 -7.96
N VAL A 44 1.34 -14.37 -8.43
CA VAL A 44 0.62 -13.14 -8.07
C VAL A 44 0.30 -13.10 -6.57
N GLU A 45 -0.22 -14.20 -6.00
CA GLU A 45 -0.52 -14.27 -4.57
C GLU A 45 0.73 -14.03 -3.72
N LYS A 46 1.86 -14.64 -4.11
CA LYS A 46 3.14 -14.47 -3.42
C LYS A 46 3.66 -13.03 -3.48
N GLU A 47 3.61 -12.40 -4.65
CA GLU A 47 4.03 -11.00 -4.79
C GLU A 47 3.07 -10.03 -4.08
N MET A 48 1.76 -10.29 -4.09
CA MET A 48 0.79 -9.51 -3.32
C MET A 48 1.02 -9.65 -1.82
N LYS A 49 1.27 -10.86 -1.32
CA LYS A 49 1.59 -11.07 0.09
C LYS A 49 2.86 -10.32 0.49
N LYS A 50 3.90 -10.38 -0.34
CA LYS A 50 5.14 -9.63 -0.14
C LYS A 50 4.89 -8.12 -0.14
N TYR A 51 4.07 -7.61 -1.07
CA TYR A 51 3.68 -6.21 -1.10
C TYR A 51 2.96 -5.83 0.20
N GLU A 52 1.97 -6.61 0.63
CA GLU A 52 1.20 -6.36 1.85
C GLU A 52 2.03 -6.42 3.13
N GLU A 53 3.10 -7.21 3.15
CA GLU A 53 4.04 -7.29 4.28
C GLU A 53 5.15 -6.22 4.23
N THR A 54 5.33 -5.55 3.08
CA THR A 54 6.38 -4.54 2.89
C THR A 54 6.07 -3.31 3.74
N ALA A 55 6.95 -3.02 4.70
CA ALA A 55 6.81 -1.89 5.60
C ALA A 55 7.35 -0.59 4.99
N TYR A 56 6.70 0.53 5.31
CA TYR A 56 7.17 1.85 4.96
C TYR A 56 6.86 2.86 6.08
N GLN A 57 7.67 3.91 6.18
CA GLN A 57 7.54 4.92 7.23
C GLN A 57 7.06 6.25 6.67
N VAL A 58 6.03 6.80 7.29
CA VAL A 58 5.54 8.15 7.00
C VAL A 58 5.63 9.02 8.24
N THR A 59 5.85 10.30 8.02
CA THR A 59 5.76 11.32 9.06
C THR A 59 4.49 12.13 8.87
N TYR A 60 3.62 12.09 9.88
CA TYR A 60 2.52 13.01 10.04
C TYR A 60 3.00 14.28 10.74
N GLU A 61 2.48 15.41 10.29
CA GLU A 61 2.70 16.70 10.91
C GLU A 61 1.39 17.48 10.94
N VAL A 62 1.07 18.04 12.10
CA VAL A 62 -0.03 18.99 12.27
C VAL A 62 0.55 20.28 12.82
N THR A 63 0.23 21.39 12.17
CA THR A 63 0.66 22.75 12.54
C THR A 63 -0.54 23.69 12.58
N GLY A 64 -0.36 24.87 13.18
CA GLY A 64 -1.43 25.85 13.35
C GLY A 64 -1.46 26.36 14.79
N GLY A 65 -2.51 27.10 15.13
CA GLY A 65 -2.69 27.69 16.46
C GLY A 65 -3.91 27.20 17.22
N ALA A 66 -4.82 26.47 16.57
CA ALA A 66 -6.15 26.18 17.10
C ALA A 66 -6.61 24.76 16.77
N VAL A 67 -5.88 23.75 17.25
CA VAL A 67 -6.32 22.34 17.12
C VAL A 67 -7.15 21.94 18.33
N ASP A 68 -8.21 21.19 18.10
CA ASP A 68 -9.02 20.54 19.13
C ASP A 68 -8.51 19.11 19.37
N SER A 69 -8.52 18.31 18.29
CA SER A 69 -8.14 16.91 18.29
C SER A 69 -7.33 16.55 17.05
N ILE A 70 -6.53 15.49 17.19
CA ILE A 70 -5.75 14.90 16.09
C ILE A 70 -5.96 13.39 16.16
N ALA A 71 -6.33 12.77 15.04
CA ALA A 71 -6.39 11.33 14.89
C ALA A 71 -5.53 10.88 13.71
N TYR A 72 -4.86 9.74 13.83
CA TYR A 72 -3.95 9.25 12.79
C TYR A 72 -3.94 7.72 12.71
N ASP A 73 -3.61 7.17 11.55
CA ASP A 73 -3.49 5.72 11.36
C ASP A 73 -2.08 5.23 11.69
N ASP A 74 -1.99 4.16 12.47
CA ASP A 74 -0.76 3.46 12.85
C ASP A 74 -1.00 1.95 12.76
N ALA A 75 -0.12 1.20 12.08
CA ALA A 75 -0.28 -0.23 11.91
C ALA A 75 -0.23 -1.02 13.24
N SER A 76 0.24 -0.40 14.33
CA SER A 76 0.29 -0.99 15.66
C SER A 76 -1.08 -1.02 16.35
N HIS A 77 -2.09 -0.34 15.79
CA HIS A 77 -3.42 -0.21 16.39
C HIS A 77 -4.51 -0.63 15.39
N LYS A 78 -5.64 -1.13 15.92
CA LYS A 78 -6.83 -1.36 15.09
C LYS A 78 -7.58 -0.04 14.97
N GLY A 79 -7.56 0.54 13.76
CA GLY A 79 -8.19 1.84 13.48
C GLY A 79 -7.31 3.03 13.84
N SER A 80 -7.89 4.23 13.73
CA SER A 80 -7.16 5.47 14.02
C SER A 80 -6.91 5.66 15.52
N VAL A 81 -5.75 6.22 15.83
CA VAL A 81 -5.30 6.57 17.17
C VAL A 81 -5.52 8.05 17.39
N GLU A 82 -6.19 8.41 18.47
CA GLU A 82 -6.32 9.80 18.89
C GLU A 82 -5.09 10.24 19.69
N VAL A 83 -4.59 11.43 19.39
CA VAL A 83 -3.50 12.03 20.15
C VAL A 83 -4.04 12.45 21.52
N PRO A 84 -3.53 11.90 22.63
CA PRO A 84 -4.06 12.22 23.94
C PRO A 84 -3.87 13.70 24.25
N ALA A 85 -4.92 14.28 24.84
CA ALA A 85 -4.86 15.60 25.45
C ALA A 85 -3.76 15.62 26.52
N ALA A 86 -2.88 16.62 26.48
CA ALA A 86 -1.90 16.82 27.53
C ALA A 86 -2.56 17.64 28.64
N ASP A 87 -2.62 17.10 29.86
CA ASP A 87 -3.18 17.79 31.03
C ASP A 87 -4.65 18.23 30.85
N GLY A 88 -5.44 17.47 30.07
CA GLY A 88 -6.83 17.80 29.73
C GLY A 88 -6.96 18.95 28.73
N LYS A 89 -5.88 19.30 28.02
CA LYS A 89 -5.84 20.36 27.00
C LYS A 89 -5.51 19.80 25.62
N ALA A 90 -5.91 20.56 24.60
CA ALA A 90 -5.64 20.27 23.19
C ALA A 90 -4.19 19.82 22.92
N PRO A 91 -3.97 18.99 21.88
CA PRO A 91 -2.64 18.56 21.47
C PRO A 91 -1.68 19.75 21.27
N LYS A 92 -0.44 19.62 21.78
CA LYS A 92 0.60 20.64 21.60
C LYS A 92 1.07 20.66 20.14
N LEU A 93 1.13 21.86 19.57
CA LEU A 93 1.60 22.08 18.20
C LEU A 93 2.99 22.77 18.17
N PRO A 94 3.82 22.53 17.13
CA PRO A 94 3.59 21.59 16.03
C PRO A 94 3.68 20.14 16.53
N TRP A 95 2.69 19.33 16.14
CA TRP A 95 2.67 17.91 16.47
C TRP A 95 3.29 17.13 15.32
N ARG A 96 4.16 16.16 15.65
CA ARG A 96 4.80 15.29 14.67
C ARG A 96 4.83 13.86 15.18
N LYS A 97 4.52 12.91 14.30
CA LYS A 97 4.65 11.48 14.56
C LYS A 97 5.13 10.76 13.31
N THR A 98 6.16 9.94 13.47
CA THR A 98 6.54 8.95 12.45
C THR A 98 5.92 7.62 12.84
N VAL A 99 5.24 6.99 11.89
CA VAL A 99 4.62 5.67 12.06
C VAL A 99 5.14 4.73 10.98
N THR A 100 5.04 3.43 11.26
CA THR A 100 5.28 2.38 10.26
C THR A 100 3.94 1.85 9.80
N LEU A 101 3.74 1.84 8.48
CA LEU A 101 2.60 1.24 7.80
C LEU A 101 3.09 0.12 6.89
N LYS A 102 2.17 -0.64 6.31
CA LYS A 102 2.50 -1.76 5.42
C LYS A 102 1.64 -1.77 4.16
N GLY A 103 2.22 -2.24 3.06
CA GLY A 103 1.47 -2.60 1.87
C GLY A 103 0.58 -1.51 1.34
N SER A 104 -0.69 -1.87 1.11
CA SER A 104 -1.72 -0.99 0.56
C SER A 104 -2.33 -0.03 1.58
N ALA A 105 -1.99 -0.13 2.87
CA ALA A 105 -2.52 0.76 3.89
C ALA A 105 -2.29 2.22 3.47
N ALA A 106 -3.33 3.06 3.51
CA ALA A 106 -3.23 4.46 3.16
C ALA A 106 -2.83 5.28 4.40
N PRO A 107 -1.79 6.12 4.34
CA PRO A 107 -1.47 7.01 5.46
C PRO A 107 -2.54 8.09 5.62
N THR A 108 -3.10 8.18 6.83
CA THR A 108 -4.17 9.13 7.18
C THR A 108 -3.84 9.88 8.46
N VAL A 109 -4.04 11.20 8.42
CA VAL A 109 -4.11 12.05 9.62
C VAL A 109 -5.25 13.06 9.46
N VAL A 110 -6.03 13.22 10.50
CA VAL A 110 -7.17 14.14 10.60
C VAL A 110 -6.92 15.07 11.78
N ALA A 111 -7.14 16.36 11.59
CA ALA A 111 -7.07 17.34 12.66
C ALA A 111 -8.29 18.26 12.59
N VAL A 112 -8.93 18.46 13.74
CA VAL A 112 -10.12 19.32 13.88
C VAL A 112 -9.70 20.67 14.43
N VAL A 113 -10.21 21.76 13.85
CA VAL A 113 -10.00 23.11 14.33
C VAL A 113 -10.88 23.35 15.56
N ALA A 114 -10.32 23.98 16.59
CA ALA A 114 -11.04 24.35 17.80
C ALA A 114 -12.27 25.21 17.51
N GLU A 115 -13.29 25.14 18.38
CA GLU A 115 -14.54 25.89 18.29
C GLU A 115 -14.32 27.39 18.07
N GLY A 116 -13.36 27.98 18.77
CA GLY A 116 -13.00 29.40 18.65
C GLY A 116 -12.44 29.80 17.29
N GLY A 117 -12.25 28.85 16.38
CA GLY A 117 -11.72 29.05 15.05
C GLY A 117 -10.21 29.22 15.02
N GLY A 118 -9.69 29.40 13.81
CA GLY A 118 -8.26 29.50 13.55
C GLY A 118 -7.90 28.73 12.30
N GLU A 119 -6.63 28.35 12.20
CA GLU A 119 -6.08 27.58 11.09
C GLU A 119 -5.37 26.34 11.63
N VAL A 120 -5.66 25.20 11.01
CA VAL A 120 -4.93 23.95 11.19
C VAL A 120 -4.50 23.43 9.84
N THR A 121 -3.26 22.96 9.76
CA THR A 121 -2.68 22.35 8.58
C THR A 121 -2.15 20.98 8.93
N CYS A 122 -2.56 19.96 8.17
CA CYS A 122 -1.99 18.63 8.25
C CYS A 122 -1.07 18.37 7.04
N SER A 123 -0.10 17.47 7.21
CA SER A 123 0.68 16.91 6.09
C SER A 123 1.19 15.50 6.37
N VAL A 124 1.43 14.76 5.28
CA VAL A 124 2.05 13.43 5.28
C VAL A 124 3.31 13.48 4.42
N THR A 125 4.42 12.98 4.96
CA THR A 125 5.71 12.95 4.27
C THR A 125 6.28 11.53 4.24
N TYR A 126 6.82 11.12 3.09
CA TYR A 126 7.54 9.87 2.90
C TYR A 126 8.92 10.18 2.31
N GLN A 127 10.00 9.75 2.98
CA GLN A 127 11.39 9.97 2.53
C GLN A 127 11.68 11.44 2.18
N GLY A 128 11.22 12.38 3.02
CA GLY A 128 11.37 13.82 2.80
C GLY A 128 10.47 14.42 1.70
N ARG A 129 9.71 13.59 0.97
CA ARG A 129 8.74 14.04 -0.05
C ARG A 129 7.36 14.15 0.57
N LYS A 130 6.74 15.31 0.43
CA LYS A 130 5.37 15.56 0.86
C LYS A 130 4.39 14.82 -0.05
N LEU A 131 3.65 13.86 0.51
CA LEU A 131 2.63 13.11 -0.20
C LEU A 131 1.32 13.91 -0.29
N THR A 132 0.95 14.58 0.81
CA THR A 132 -0.24 15.43 0.86
C THR A 132 -0.08 16.53 1.91
N LYS A 133 -0.84 17.61 1.72
CA LYS A 133 -1.01 18.72 2.66
C LYS A 133 -2.39 19.33 2.47
N ARG A 134 -3.07 19.62 3.56
CA ARG A 134 -4.36 20.30 3.59
C ARG A 134 -4.41 21.28 4.74
N THR A 135 -5.15 22.35 4.54
CA THR A 135 -5.35 23.42 5.52
C THR A 135 -6.85 23.65 5.67
N ALA A 136 -7.31 23.72 6.92
CA ALA A 136 -8.67 24.04 7.29
C ALA A 136 -8.70 25.36 8.07
N LYS A 137 -9.74 26.15 7.88
CA LYS A 137 -9.90 27.50 8.45
C LYS A 137 -11.33 27.74 8.89
N GLY A 138 -11.53 28.09 10.15
CA GLY A 138 -12.86 28.26 10.74
C GLY A 138 -13.07 27.30 11.91
N GLY A 139 -14.02 27.60 12.79
CA GLY A 139 -14.32 26.75 13.95
C GLY A 139 -14.92 25.41 13.53
N PHE A 140 -14.51 24.32 14.17
CA PHE A 140 -14.92 22.94 13.87
C PHE A 140 -14.59 22.43 12.45
N GLU A 141 -13.87 23.22 11.66
CA GLU A 141 -13.41 22.77 10.34
C GLU A 141 -12.39 21.65 10.48
N THR A 142 -12.31 20.78 9.48
CA THR A 142 -11.46 19.59 9.55
C THR A 142 -10.40 19.57 8.46
N ALA A 143 -9.13 19.48 8.86
CA ALA A 143 -8.02 19.22 7.95
C ALA A 143 -7.79 17.71 7.86
N GLN A 144 -8.22 17.09 6.76
CA GLN A 144 -8.02 15.67 6.50
C GLN A 144 -6.92 15.45 5.44
N CYS A 145 -5.89 14.71 5.81
CA CYS A 145 -4.78 14.34 4.95
C CYS A 145 -4.75 12.83 4.74
N VAL A 146 -5.19 12.40 3.56
CA VAL A 146 -5.09 11.02 3.07
C VAL A 146 -4.17 11.00 1.86
N ALA A 147 -3.27 10.03 1.79
CA ALA A 147 -2.49 9.73 0.59
C ALA A 147 -2.54 8.24 0.27
N MET A 148 -2.23 7.87 -0.97
CA MET A 148 -2.01 6.47 -1.32
C MET A 148 -0.71 5.95 -0.69
N SER A 149 -0.59 4.63 -0.55
CA SER A 149 0.68 4.00 -0.21
C SER A 149 1.77 4.43 -1.20
N PRO A 150 2.97 4.84 -0.74
CA PRO A 150 4.05 5.28 -1.60
C PRO A 150 4.88 4.10 -2.17
N LEU A 151 4.56 2.86 -1.79
CA LEU A 151 5.19 1.66 -2.34
C LEU A 151 4.84 1.50 -3.83
N LYS A 152 5.72 0.85 -4.58
CA LYS A 152 5.60 0.60 -6.02
C LYS A 152 5.75 -0.87 -6.31
#